data_AF-A0A223HT09-F1
#
_entry.id   AF-A0A223HT09-F1
#
_cell.length_a   1.000
_cell.length_b   1.000
_cell.length_c   1.000
_cell.angle_alpha   90.00
_cell.angle_beta   90.00
_cell.angle_gamma   90.00
#
_symmetry.space_group_name_H-M   'P 1'
#
loop_
_entity.id
_entity.type
_entity.pdbx_description
1 polymer ?
#
loop_
_entity_poly.entity_id
_entity_poly.type
_entity_poly.pdbx_seq_one_letter_code
_entity_poly.pdbx_strand_id
1 'polypeptide(L)'
;MRQSGRECYLAIDEFQQIMEYPEKGVEGLLRSYIQFLPNVHFIFSGSKKHLMEYIFFSIKRPFYQSTPKLFLDKISKEVYFSFAHSFFEKEGKELPEEIFDKVYTWVDGHTWYVQYLLNRLFALPEKTLSPELLDSLMMEILQEEEYTYQTYFQLLTFNQTQLLKAIAKEGIVREVNAAAFIKKYDLKAVSNVNTSLRILIDKEFILRQPDGYIVYDRFMSIWLSRI
;
A
#
# COMPACT_ATOMS: atom_id res chain seq x y z
N MET A 1 -13.80 -5.45 32.42
CA MET A 1 -13.20 -6.63 31.76
C MET A 1 -12.70 -7.68 32.76
N ARG A 2 -11.88 -7.34 33.77
CA ARG A 2 -11.42 -8.31 34.80
C ARG A 2 -12.52 -9.09 35.54
N GLN A 3 -13.69 -8.49 35.75
CA GLN A 3 -14.78 -9.07 36.53
C GLN A 3 -15.87 -9.75 35.68
N SER A 4 -15.74 -9.78 34.33
CA SER A 4 -16.82 -10.30 33.48
C SER A 4 -16.95 -11.82 33.50
N GLY A 5 -15.91 -12.55 33.94
CA GLY A 5 -15.86 -14.02 33.89
C GLY A 5 -15.86 -14.59 32.47
N ARG A 6 -15.68 -13.74 31.44
CA ARG A 6 -15.69 -14.13 30.02
C ARG A 6 -14.37 -13.76 29.36
N GLU A 7 -13.97 -14.60 28.40
CA GLU A 7 -12.92 -14.28 27.43
C GLU A 7 -13.38 -13.11 26.56
N CYS A 8 -12.50 -12.13 26.36
CA CYS A 8 -12.75 -10.93 25.56
C CYS A 8 -11.65 -10.76 24.52
N TYR A 9 -11.99 -10.27 23.33
CA TYR A 9 -11.03 -9.98 22.27
C TYR A 9 -11.09 -8.48 21.98
N LEU A 10 -9.95 -7.80 22.01
CA LEU A 10 -9.82 -6.39 21.69
C LEU A 10 -8.86 -6.21 20.53
N ALA A 11 -9.38 -5.78 19.38
CA ALA A 11 -8.57 -5.36 18.25
C ALA A 11 -8.35 -3.84 18.32
N ILE A 12 -7.09 -3.42 18.30
CA ILE A 12 -6.69 -2.02 18.23
C ILE A 12 -6.06 -1.80 16.87
N ASP A 13 -6.75 -1.03 16.06
CA ASP A 13 -6.29 -0.69 14.72
C ASP A 13 -5.34 0.49 14.73
N GLU A 14 -4.44 0.52 13.73
CA GLU A 14 -3.40 1.54 13.58
C GLU A 14 -2.61 1.82 14.88
N PHE A 15 -2.26 0.75 15.62
CA PHE A 15 -1.64 0.86 16.95
C PHE A 15 -0.34 1.66 16.95
N GLN A 16 0.39 1.71 15.83
CA GLN A 16 1.60 2.50 15.70
C GLN A 16 1.38 4.01 15.92
N GLN A 17 0.15 4.52 15.79
CA GLN A 17 -0.16 5.94 15.96
C GLN A 17 0.16 6.44 17.37
N ILE A 18 0.21 5.56 18.38
CA ILE A 18 0.61 5.93 19.74
C ILE A 18 2.03 6.52 19.82
N MET A 19 2.87 6.26 18.81
CA MET A 19 4.21 6.85 18.71
C MET A 19 4.20 8.32 18.30
N GLU A 20 3.10 8.79 17.71
CA GLU A 20 2.94 10.18 17.25
C GLU A 20 2.37 11.07 18.37
N TYR A 21 2.00 10.49 19.52
CA TYR A 21 1.47 11.22 20.66
C TYR A 21 2.56 12.08 21.31
N PRO A 22 2.25 13.34 21.68
CA PRO A 22 3.22 14.23 22.32
C PRO A 22 3.61 13.76 23.73
N GLU A 23 2.76 12.98 24.39
CA GLU A 23 2.99 12.45 25.73
C GLU A 23 4.06 11.37 25.73
N LYS A 24 5.00 11.47 26.69
CA LYS A 24 6.02 10.44 26.91
C LYS A 24 5.44 9.30 27.75
N GLY A 25 5.86 8.06 27.44
CA GLY A 25 5.55 6.90 28.26
C GLY A 25 4.21 6.21 28.01
N VAL A 26 3.48 6.62 26.96
CA VAL A 26 2.19 6.02 26.56
C VAL A 26 2.30 4.50 26.40
N GLU A 27 3.35 4.02 25.71
CA GLU A 27 3.59 2.59 25.54
C GLU A 27 3.70 1.83 26.87
N GLY A 28 4.45 2.39 27.83
CA GLY A 28 4.65 1.79 29.15
C GLY A 28 3.37 1.78 29.98
N LEU A 29 2.60 2.87 29.92
CA LEU A 29 1.29 2.97 30.57
C LEU A 29 0.32 1.91 30.02
N LEU A 30 0.17 1.82 28.70
CA LEU A 30 -0.68 0.82 28.07
C LEU A 30 -0.23 -0.60 28.44
N ARG A 31 1.07 -0.88 28.36
CA ARG A 31 1.63 -2.19 28.72
C ARG A 31 1.29 -2.57 30.16
N SER A 32 1.38 -1.62 31.09
CA SER A 32 1.06 -1.83 32.51
C SER A 32 -0.39 -2.23 32.75
N TYR A 33 -1.34 -1.75 31.93
CA TYR A 33 -2.73 -2.20 32.01
C TYR A 33 -2.92 -3.56 31.34
N ILE A 34 -2.36 -3.75 30.15
CA ILE A 34 -2.58 -4.93 29.31
C ILE A 34 -2.08 -6.21 29.97
N GLN A 35 -0.88 -6.20 30.56
CA GLN A 35 -0.27 -7.39 31.18
C GLN A 35 -1.10 -8.00 32.32
N PHE A 36 -2.05 -7.23 32.84
CA PHE A 36 -2.84 -7.53 34.02
C PHE A 36 -4.27 -7.98 33.67
N LEU A 37 -4.58 -8.19 32.38
CA LEU A 37 -5.89 -8.57 31.87
C LEU A 37 -5.84 -9.99 31.27
N PRO A 38 -5.76 -11.06 32.09
CA PRO A 38 -5.54 -12.43 31.62
C PRO A 38 -6.70 -13.01 30.79
N ASN A 39 -7.90 -12.43 30.90
CA ASN A 39 -9.10 -12.84 30.16
C ASN A 39 -9.36 -11.96 28.91
N VAL A 40 -8.38 -11.16 28.49
CA VAL A 40 -8.49 -10.27 27.33
C VAL A 40 -7.36 -10.57 26.35
N HIS A 41 -7.73 -10.95 25.13
CA HIS A 41 -6.82 -11.20 24.01
C HIS A 41 -6.71 -9.94 23.17
N PHE A 42 -5.50 -9.42 23.01
CA PHE A 42 -5.24 -8.20 22.25
C PHE A 42 -4.74 -8.53 20.84
N ILE A 43 -5.36 -7.91 19.84
CA ILE A 43 -4.92 -7.91 18.45
C ILE A 43 -4.50 -6.49 18.12
N PHE A 44 -3.27 -6.32 17.63
CA PHE A 44 -2.76 -5.01 17.21
C PHE A 44 -2.54 -5.03 15.71
N SER A 45 -3.20 -4.15 14.97
CA SER A 45 -2.97 -3.96 13.53
C SER A 45 -2.32 -2.61 13.24
N GLY A 46 -1.71 -2.50 12.06
CA GLY A 46 -1.01 -1.29 11.66
C GLY A 46 -0.42 -1.35 10.26
N SER A 47 -0.75 -0.34 9.45
CA SER A 47 -0.21 -0.17 8.09
C SER A 47 1.31 0.09 8.05
N LYS A 48 1.86 0.86 9.00
CA LYS A 48 3.30 1.19 9.05
C LYS A 48 4.11 0.04 9.67
N LYS A 49 4.37 -0.99 8.87
CA LYS A 49 5.10 -2.23 9.24
C LYS A 49 6.36 -1.98 10.08
N HIS A 50 7.19 -1.02 9.70
CA HIS A 50 8.43 -0.69 10.40
C HIS A 50 8.20 -0.14 11.81
N LEU A 51 7.14 0.64 12.05
CA LEU A 51 6.79 1.12 13.39
C LEU A 51 6.23 0.00 14.25
N MET A 52 5.38 -0.85 13.68
CA MET A 52 4.87 -2.05 14.37
C MET A 52 6.03 -2.98 14.78
N GLU A 53 6.99 -3.21 13.89
CA GLU A 53 8.20 -3.98 14.21
C GLU A 53 9.03 -3.31 15.31
N TYR A 54 9.17 -1.98 15.23
CA TYR A 54 9.90 -1.23 16.23
C TYR A 54 9.25 -1.36 17.63
N ILE A 55 7.93 -1.24 17.74
CA ILE A 55 7.19 -1.34 19.02
C ILE A 55 7.30 -2.74 19.64
N PHE A 56 7.08 -3.80 18.87
CA PHE A 56 6.93 -5.16 19.40
C PHE A 56 8.22 -6.00 19.40
N PHE A 57 9.23 -5.64 18.60
CA PHE A 57 10.43 -6.47 18.40
C PHE A 57 11.75 -5.75 18.72
N SER A 58 11.69 -4.56 19.31
CA SER A 58 12.89 -3.87 19.82
C SER A 58 13.07 -4.08 21.31
N ILE A 59 14.23 -4.58 21.73
CA ILE A 59 14.58 -4.88 23.14
C ILE A 59 14.34 -3.68 24.09
N LYS A 60 14.45 -2.45 23.58
CA LYS A 60 14.31 -1.22 24.36
C LYS A 60 12.86 -0.76 24.58
N ARG A 61 11.86 -1.42 23.98
CA ARG A 61 10.46 -0.98 24.01
C ARG A 61 9.62 -1.74 25.05
N PRO A 62 8.62 -1.12 25.68
CA PRO A 62 7.75 -1.77 26.66
C PRO A 62 6.98 -3.00 26.13
N PHE A 63 6.66 -3.00 24.84
CA PHE A 63 5.93 -4.10 24.17
C PHE A 63 6.85 -5.17 23.58
N TYR A 64 8.15 -5.16 23.88
CA TYR A 64 9.07 -6.17 23.37
C TYR A 64 8.58 -7.59 23.67
N GLN A 65 8.44 -8.41 22.62
CA GLN A 65 7.97 -9.80 22.68
C GLN A 65 6.60 -9.99 23.36
N SER A 66 5.75 -8.96 23.39
CA SER A 66 4.44 -9.07 24.02
C SER A 66 3.39 -9.83 23.21
N THR A 67 3.63 -10.05 21.92
CA THR A 67 2.69 -10.69 20.99
C THR A 67 3.44 -11.38 19.84
N PRO A 68 2.94 -12.50 19.29
CA PRO A 68 3.45 -13.05 18.04
C PRO A 68 3.17 -12.11 16.84
N LYS A 69 3.99 -12.21 15.79
CA LYS A 69 3.80 -11.46 14.53
C LYS A 69 2.98 -12.29 13.54
N LEU A 70 1.95 -11.68 12.95
CA LEU A 70 1.29 -12.18 11.74
C LEU A 70 1.49 -11.17 10.62
N PHE A 71 2.14 -11.58 9.53
CA PHE A 71 2.27 -10.75 8.34
C PHE A 71 1.14 -11.09 7.38
N LEU A 72 0.38 -10.06 6.98
CA LEU A 72 -0.62 -10.19 5.92
C LEU A 72 0.04 -9.80 4.60
N ASP A 73 0.15 -10.77 3.71
CA ASP A 73 0.58 -10.55 2.34
C ASP A 73 -0.64 -10.29 1.43
N LYS A 74 -0.37 -9.96 0.17
CA LYS A 74 -1.40 -9.86 -0.87
C LYS A 74 -2.14 -11.19 -0.99
N ILE A 75 -3.43 -11.12 -1.28
CA ILE A 75 -4.24 -12.30 -1.57
C ILE A 75 -3.67 -12.94 -2.84
N SER A 76 -3.43 -14.25 -2.85
CA SER A 76 -2.91 -14.93 -4.03
C SER A 76 -3.85 -14.75 -5.22
N LYS A 77 -3.24 -14.64 -6.42
CA LYS A 77 -3.95 -14.34 -7.66
C LYS A 77 -5.06 -15.36 -7.93
N GLU A 78 -4.79 -16.64 -7.70
CA GLU A 78 -5.70 -17.75 -7.98
C GLU A 78 -6.92 -17.74 -7.04
N VAL A 79 -6.68 -17.49 -5.75
CA VAL A 79 -7.76 -17.37 -4.75
C VAL A 79 -8.63 -16.17 -5.07
N TYR A 80 -8.00 -15.07 -5.46
CA TYR A 80 -8.70 -13.83 -5.74
C TYR A 80 -9.48 -13.89 -7.07
N PHE A 81 -8.91 -14.52 -8.10
CA PHE A 81 -9.62 -14.81 -9.35
C PHE A 81 -10.85 -15.66 -9.07
N SER A 82 -10.70 -16.76 -8.33
CA SER A 82 -11.82 -17.65 -7.98
C SER A 82 -12.94 -16.90 -7.25
N PHE A 83 -12.57 -16.04 -6.29
CA PHE A 83 -13.50 -15.16 -5.60
C PHE A 83 -14.22 -14.23 -6.59
N ALA A 84 -13.49 -13.45 -7.38
CA ALA A 84 -14.06 -12.47 -8.31
C ALA A 84 -14.94 -13.15 -9.37
N HIS A 85 -14.45 -14.20 -10.02
CA HIS A 85 -15.17 -14.97 -11.03
C HIS A 85 -16.53 -15.44 -10.50
N SER A 86 -16.60 -15.94 -9.27
CA SER A 86 -17.86 -16.40 -8.67
C SER A 86 -18.92 -15.30 -8.51
N PHE A 87 -18.52 -14.02 -8.39
CA PHE A 87 -19.48 -12.90 -8.37
C PHE A 87 -19.96 -12.55 -9.76
N PHE A 88 -19.06 -12.49 -10.75
CA PHE A 88 -19.44 -12.25 -12.15
C PHE A 88 -20.40 -13.34 -12.66
N GLU A 89 -20.08 -14.61 -12.39
CA GLU A 89 -20.90 -15.75 -12.81
C GLU A 89 -22.33 -15.70 -12.26
N LYS A 90 -22.51 -15.25 -11.01
CA LYS A 90 -23.85 -15.11 -10.39
C LYS A 90 -24.75 -14.11 -11.10
N GLU A 91 -24.18 -13.09 -11.74
CA GLU A 91 -24.91 -12.12 -12.58
C GLU A 91 -24.95 -12.53 -14.06
N GLY A 92 -24.53 -13.77 -14.36
CA GLY A 92 -24.40 -14.29 -15.71
C GLY A 92 -23.40 -13.49 -16.53
N LYS A 93 -22.32 -13.01 -15.92
CA LYS A 93 -21.20 -12.35 -16.59
C LYS A 93 -19.97 -13.26 -16.57
N GLU A 94 -19.12 -13.11 -17.58
CA GLU A 94 -17.86 -13.82 -17.74
C GLU A 94 -16.71 -12.84 -17.44
N LEU A 95 -15.87 -13.24 -16.49
CA LEU A 95 -14.58 -12.60 -16.20
C LEU A 95 -13.47 -13.53 -16.72
N PRO A 96 -12.93 -13.28 -17.92
CA PRO A 96 -11.82 -14.09 -18.43
C PRO A 96 -10.59 -13.96 -17.53
N GLU A 97 -9.86 -15.06 -17.37
CA GLU A 97 -8.64 -15.10 -16.54
C GLU A 97 -7.59 -14.08 -17.00
N GLU A 98 -7.45 -13.88 -18.31
CA GLU A 98 -6.55 -12.87 -18.89
C GLU A 98 -6.86 -11.44 -18.41
N ILE A 99 -8.15 -11.10 -18.29
CA ILE A 99 -8.59 -9.78 -17.81
C ILE A 99 -8.23 -9.62 -16.33
N PHE A 100 -8.48 -10.65 -15.53
CA PHE A 100 -8.13 -10.62 -14.11
C PHE A 100 -6.60 -10.55 -13.91
N ASP A 101 -5.84 -11.31 -14.70
CA ASP A 101 -4.38 -11.29 -14.66
C ASP A 101 -3.81 -9.91 -14.95
N LYS A 102 -4.37 -9.22 -15.95
CA LYS A 102 -3.98 -7.85 -16.31
C LYS A 102 -4.33 -6.87 -15.19
N VAL A 103 -5.55 -6.95 -14.62
CA VAL A 103 -5.96 -6.16 -13.44
C VAL A 103 -5.01 -6.38 -12.28
N TYR A 104 -4.79 -7.63 -11.88
CA TYR A 104 -3.98 -7.99 -10.72
C TYR A 104 -2.54 -7.53 -10.89
N THR A 105 -1.97 -7.70 -12.09
CA THR A 105 -0.59 -7.30 -12.41
C THR A 105 -0.40 -5.78 -12.37
N TRP A 106 -1.32 -5.01 -12.98
CA TRP A 106 -1.20 -3.55 -13.03
C TRP A 106 -1.14 -2.87 -11.67
N VAL A 107 -1.87 -3.41 -10.71
CA VAL A 107 -1.98 -2.84 -9.36
C VAL A 107 -1.27 -3.69 -8.32
N ASP A 108 -0.43 -4.62 -8.79
CA ASP A 108 0.45 -5.45 -7.98
C ASP A 108 -0.30 -6.18 -6.84
N GLY A 109 -1.48 -6.72 -7.15
CA GLY A 109 -2.32 -7.48 -6.22
C GLY A 109 -2.87 -6.70 -5.03
N HIS A 110 -2.70 -5.38 -4.99
CA HIS A 110 -3.15 -4.57 -3.87
C HIS A 110 -4.69 -4.53 -3.80
N THR A 111 -5.24 -5.15 -2.75
CA THR A 111 -6.66 -5.47 -2.59
C THR A 111 -7.60 -4.32 -2.97
N TRP A 112 -7.34 -3.11 -2.48
CA TRP A 112 -8.19 -1.95 -2.77
C TRP A 112 -8.28 -1.64 -4.27
N TYR A 113 -7.13 -1.56 -4.97
CA TYR A 113 -7.10 -1.23 -6.39
C TYR A 113 -7.69 -2.36 -7.25
N VAL A 114 -7.44 -3.63 -6.87
CA VAL A 114 -8.05 -4.80 -7.54
C VAL A 114 -9.56 -4.72 -7.44
N GLN A 115 -10.11 -4.50 -6.23
CA GLN A 115 -11.56 -4.38 -6.03
C GLN A 115 -12.13 -3.17 -6.74
N TYR A 116 -11.43 -2.04 -6.76
CA TYR A 116 -11.88 -0.84 -7.44
C TYR A 116 -12.08 -1.10 -8.94
N LEU A 117 -11.07 -1.67 -9.61
CA LEU A 117 -11.16 -2.03 -11.02
C LEU A 117 -12.24 -3.08 -11.29
N LEU A 118 -12.29 -4.15 -10.49
CA LEU A 118 -13.29 -5.20 -10.66
C LEU A 118 -14.71 -4.70 -10.40
N ASN A 119 -14.91 -3.80 -9.44
CA ASN A 119 -16.21 -3.21 -9.16
C ASN A 119 -16.70 -2.35 -10.34
N ARG A 120 -15.80 -1.52 -10.90
CA ARG A 120 -16.10 -0.75 -12.11
C ARG A 120 -16.43 -1.66 -13.29
N LEU A 121 -15.63 -2.69 -13.55
CA LEU A 121 -15.90 -3.70 -14.59
C LEU A 121 -17.23 -4.43 -14.35
N PHE A 122 -17.52 -4.78 -13.10
CA PHE A 122 -18.75 -5.48 -12.73
C PHE A 122 -19.99 -4.61 -12.93
N ALA A 123 -19.88 -3.29 -12.83
CA ALA A 123 -20.98 -2.36 -13.06
C ALA A 123 -21.34 -2.19 -14.55
N LEU A 124 -20.42 -2.53 -15.47
CA LEU A 124 -20.62 -2.39 -16.91
C LEU A 124 -21.69 -3.37 -17.44
N PRO A 125 -22.50 -3.00 -18.44
CA PRO A 125 -23.59 -3.85 -18.95
C PRO A 125 -23.11 -5.11 -19.69
N GLU A 126 -21.85 -5.14 -20.13
CA GLU A 126 -21.25 -6.22 -20.91
C GLU A 126 -21.30 -7.56 -20.17
N LYS A 127 -21.63 -8.61 -20.93
CA LYS A 127 -21.71 -9.97 -20.43
C LYS A 127 -20.36 -10.68 -20.41
N THR A 128 -19.47 -10.34 -21.34
CA THR A 128 -18.09 -10.85 -21.36
C THR A 128 -17.16 -9.65 -21.43
N LEU A 129 -16.20 -9.57 -20.51
CA LEU A 129 -15.23 -8.48 -20.47
C LEU A 129 -14.13 -8.69 -21.52
N SER A 130 -13.70 -7.62 -22.18
CA SER A 130 -12.61 -7.65 -23.17
C SER A 130 -11.39 -6.82 -22.73
N PRO A 131 -10.19 -7.07 -23.28
CA PRO A 131 -8.99 -6.29 -22.95
C PRO A 131 -9.13 -4.81 -23.28
N GLU A 132 -9.85 -4.48 -24.36
CA GLU A 132 -10.10 -3.09 -24.79
C GLU A 132 -10.97 -2.35 -23.78
N LEU A 133 -12.00 -3.01 -23.24
CA LEU A 133 -12.88 -2.46 -22.20
C LEU A 133 -12.09 -2.17 -20.91
N LEU A 134 -11.18 -3.07 -20.54
CA LEU A 134 -10.29 -2.86 -19.40
C LEU A 134 -9.32 -1.69 -19.63
N ASP A 135 -8.73 -1.58 -20.84
CA ASP A 135 -7.84 -0.47 -21.18
C ASP A 135 -8.57 0.87 -21.19
N SER A 136 -9.80 0.93 -21.74
CA SER A 136 -10.61 2.15 -21.73
C SER A 136 -11.01 2.55 -20.32
N LEU A 137 -11.44 1.58 -19.49
CA LEU A 137 -11.80 1.83 -18.10
C LEU A 137 -10.59 2.34 -17.30
N MET A 138 -9.40 1.75 -17.51
CA MET A 138 -8.19 2.25 -16.86
C MET A 138 -7.93 3.72 -17.26
N MET A 139 -8.04 4.07 -18.54
CA MET A 139 -7.86 5.45 -18.98
C MET A 139 -8.87 6.42 -18.36
N GLU A 140 -10.13 6.01 -18.24
CA GLU A 140 -11.19 6.79 -17.58
C GLU A 140 -10.81 7.07 -16.12
N ILE A 141 -10.41 6.04 -15.37
CA ILE A 141 -9.99 6.17 -13.96
C ILE A 141 -8.79 7.13 -13.83
N LEU A 142 -7.80 7.02 -14.72
CA LEU A 142 -6.64 7.91 -14.68
C LEU A 142 -7.00 9.37 -15.02
N GLN A 143 -8.00 9.59 -15.89
CA GLN A 143 -8.50 10.93 -16.22
C GLN A 143 -9.31 11.53 -15.07
N GLU A 144 -10.12 10.72 -14.38
CA GLU A 144 -10.87 11.14 -13.19
C GLU A 144 -9.93 11.68 -12.09
N GLU A 145 -8.80 10.99 -11.89
CA GLU A 145 -7.82 11.36 -10.86
C GLU A 145 -6.77 12.38 -11.33
N GLU A 146 -6.75 12.74 -12.61
CA GLU A 146 -5.69 13.57 -13.19
C GLU A 146 -5.56 14.93 -12.47
N TYR A 147 -6.68 15.59 -12.17
CA TYR A 147 -6.67 16.87 -11.47
C TYR A 147 -6.05 16.76 -10.06
N THR A 148 -6.35 15.67 -9.35
CA THR A 148 -5.78 15.37 -8.04
C THR A 148 -4.27 15.18 -8.15
N TYR A 149 -3.81 14.39 -9.12
CA TYR A 149 -2.38 14.17 -9.36
C TYR A 149 -1.65 15.45 -9.77
N GLN A 150 -2.24 16.27 -10.62
CA GLN A 150 -1.66 17.58 -10.99
C GLN A 150 -1.49 18.48 -9.76
N THR A 151 -2.46 18.49 -8.84
CA THR A 151 -2.38 19.25 -7.59
C THR A 151 -1.22 18.77 -6.72
N TYR A 152 -1.05 17.45 -6.58
CA TYR A 152 0.10 16.89 -5.87
C TYR A 152 1.43 17.29 -6.50
N PHE A 153 1.48 17.33 -7.83
CA PHE A 153 2.70 17.66 -8.59
C PHE A 153 3.12 19.12 -8.43
N GLN A 154 2.16 20.03 -8.26
CA GLN A 154 2.44 21.44 -7.96
C GLN A 154 3.15 21.62 -6.61
N LEU A 155 3.01 20.67 -5.68
CA LEU A 155 3.67 20.67 -4.37
C LEU A 155 5.09 20.06 -4.40
N LEU A 156 5.53 19.57 -5.56
CA LEU A 156 6.83 18.94 -5.76
C LEU A 156 7.76 19.87 -6.56
N THR A 157 9.02 19.88 -6.16
CA THR A 157 10.06 20.54 -6.96
C THR A 157 10.34 19.73 -8.23
N PHE A 158 10.91 20.38 -9.26
CA PHE A 158 11.27 19.71 -10.51
C PHE A 158 12.06 18.40 -10.30
N ASN A 159 13.08 18.39 -9.43
CA ASN A 159 13.91 17.20 -9.21
C ASN A 159 13.12 16.06 -8.52
N GLN A 160 12.22 16.39 -7.60
CA GLN A 160 11.34 15.41 -6.96
C GLN A 160 10.40 14.80 -7.98
N THR A 161 9.80 15.63 -8.83
CA THR A 161 8.93 15.19 -9.92
C THR A 161 9.66 14.28 -10.92
N GLN A 162 10.88 14.65 -11.33
CA GLN A 162 11.68 13.82 -12.24
C GLN A 162 12.04 12.46 -11.61
N LEU A 163 12.44 12.43 -10.34
CA LEU A 163 12.74 11.19 -9.64
C LEU A 163 11.48 10.31 -9.51
N LEU A 164 10.33 10.90 -9.17
CA LEU A 164 9.07 10.18 -9.04
C LEU A 164 8.62 9.56 -10.37
N LYS A 165 8.71 10.33 -11.47
CA LYS A 165 8.45 9.84 -12.83
C LYS A 165 9.40 8.72 -13.24
N ALA A 166 10.69 8.85 -12.94
CA ALA A 166 11.69 7.84 -13.25
C ALA A 166 11.39 6.50 -12.56
N ILE A 167 11.03 6.55 -11.27
CA ILE A 167 10.64 5.36 -10.51
C ILE A 167 9.35 4.75 -11.05
N ALA A 168 8.36 5.57 -11.40
CA ALA A 168 7.11 5.09 -12.01
C ALA A 168 7.35 4.34 -13.33
N LYS A 169 8.30 4.82 -14.16
CA LYS A 169 8.63 4.21 -15.47
C LYS A 169 9.37 2.89 -15.36
N GLU A 170 10.17 2.69 -14.33
CA GLU A 170 10.81 1.38 -14.06
C GLU A 170 9.87 0.42 -13.32
N GLY A 171 8.78 0.93 -12.74
CA GLY A 171 7.87 0.19 -11.85
C GLY A 171 8.45 -0.02 -10.46
N ILE A 172 9.68 -0.56 -10.39
CA ILE A 172 10.46 -0.75 -9.15
C ILE A 172 11.94 -0.48 -9.37
N VAL A 173 12.57 0.27 -8.45
CA VAL A 173 13.98 0.63 -8.53
C VAL A 173 14.74 0.15 -7.30
N ARG A 174 15.62 -0.84 -7.47
CA ARG A 174 16.47 -1.37 -6.37
C ARG A 174 17.47 -0.34 -5.88
N GLU A 175 18.16 0.31 -6.81
CA GLU A 175 19.27 1.22 -6.53
C GLU A 175 19.04 2.57 -7.22
N VAL A 176 18.37 3.49 -6.54
CA VAL A 176 18.13 4.85 -7.08
C VAL A 176 19.41 5.65 -7.30
N ASN A 177 20.52 5.24 -6.67
CA ASN A 177 21.83 5.88 -6.81
C ASN A 177 22.71 5.23 -7.88
N ALA A 178 22.22 4.19 -8.58
CA ALA A 178 22.97 3.55 -9.64
C ALA A 178 23.23 4.55 -10.78
N ALA A 179 24.50 4.64 -11.23
CA ALA A 179 24.90 5.57 -12.28
C ALA A 179 24.10 5.38 -13.58
N ALA A 180 23.74 4.12 -13.89
CA ALA A 180 22.90 3.79 -15.04
C ALA A 180 21.50 4.40 -14.93
N PHE A 181 20.86 4.32 -13.76
CA PHE A 181 19.52 4.87 -13.51
C PHE A 181 19.54 6.41 -13.55
N ILE A 182 20.50 7.02 -12.87
CA ILE A 182 20.69 8.48 -12.86
C ILE A 182 20.90 9.00 -14.28
N LYS A 183 21.77 8.34 -15.06
CA LYS A 183 22.04 8.72 -16.44
C LYS A 183 20.84 8.51 -17.37
N LYS A 184 20.09 7.39 -17.21
CA LYS A 184 18.93 7.07 -18.05
C LYS A 184 17.84 8.13 -17.98
N TYR A 185 17.62 8.72 -16.81
CA TYR A 185 16.56 9.71 -16.58
C TYR A 185 17.08 11.15 -16.38
N ASP A 186 18.35 11.41 -16.72
CA ASP A 186 18.99 12.72 -16.55
C ASP A 186 18.78 13.32 -15.14
N LEU A 187 18.90 12.48 -14.12
CA LEU A 187 18.76 12.90 -12.74
C LEU A 187 19.99 13.69 -12.30
N LYS A 188 19.78 14.61 -11.33
CA LYS A 188 20.89 15.36 -10.72
C LYS A 188 21.84 14.46 -9.94
N ALA A 189 22.91 15.05 -9.41
CA ALA A 189 23.88 14.37 -8.56
C ALA A 189 23.21 13.53 -7.44
N VAL A 190 23.87 12.45 -7.06
CA VAL A 190 23.43 11.46 -6.05
C VAL A 190 22.92 12.11 -4.75
N SER A 191 23.55 13.18 -4.27
CA SER A 191 23.11 13.92 -3.08
C SER A 191 21.72 14.53 -3.23
N ASN A 192 21.38 15.04 -4.42
CA ASN A 192 20.06 15.58 -4.74
C ASN A 192 19.02 14.47 -4.86
N VAL A 193 19.38 13.34 -5.49
CA VAL A 193 18.52 12.15 -5.57
C VAL A 193 18.16 11.66 -4.18
N ASN A 194 19.12 11.50 -3.27
CA ASN A 194 18.86 11.08 -1.89
C ASN A 194 17.96 12.07 -1.13
N THR A 195 18.18 13.37 -1.32
CA THR A 195 17.35 14.40 -0.67
C THR A 195 15.92 14.35 -1.18
N SER A 196 15.73 14.23 -2.50
CA SER A 196 14.42 14.11 -3.13
C SER A 196 13.71 12.82 -2.73
N LEU A 197 14.43 11.69 -2.70
CA LEU A 197 13.92 10.40 -2.27
C LEU A 197 13.39 10.46 -0.84
N ARG A 198 14.16 11.02 0.10
CA ARG A 198 13.73 11.17 1.49
C ARG A 198 12.43 11.98 1.58
N ILE A 199 12.36 13.13 0.91
CA ILE A 199 11.15 13.98 0.93
C ILE A 199 9.95 13.25 0.32
N LEU A 200 10.14 12.50 -0.76
CA LEU A 200 9.07 11.73 -1.40
C LEU A 200 8.58 10.56 -0.53
N ILE A 201 9.46 9.94 0.25
CA ILE A 201 9.09 8.93 1.26
C ILE A 201 8.32 9.59 2.41
N ASP A 202 8.83 10.71 2.93
CA ASP A 202 8.19 11.44 4.04
C ASP A 202 6.80 11.96 3.66
N LYS A 203 6.60 12.32 2.39
CA LYS A 203 5.31 12.72 1.81
C LYS A 203 4.47 11.54 1.29
N GLU A 204 4.91 10.29 1.52
CA GLU A 204 4.22 9.06 1.13
C GLU A 204 3.98 8.88 -0.39
N PHE A 205 4.72 9.59 -1.25
CA PHE A 205 4.71 9.36 -2.70
C PHE A 205 5.48 8.11 -3.10
N ILE A 206 6.54 7.78 -2.35
CA ILE A 206 7.40 6.62 -2.60
C ILE A 206 7.33 5.68 -1.40
N LEU A 207 7.14 4.40 -1.68
CA LEU A 207 7.26 3.33 -0.70
C LEU A 207 8.57 2.58 -0.90
N ARG A 208 9.28 2.32 0.19
CA ARG A 208 10.42 1.38 0.20
C ARG A 208 9.92 -0.02 0.52
N GLN A 209 10.17 -0.94 -0.39
CA GLN A 209 9.92 -2.37 -0.27
C GLN A 209 11.26 -3.15 -0.20
N PRO A 210 11.24 -4.44 0.18
CA PRO A 210 12.44 -5.28 0.15
C PRO A 210 13.13 -5.29 -1.22
N ASP A 211 12.34 -5.25 -2.30
CA ASP A 211 12.81 -5.35 -3.68
C ASP A 211 13.17 -4.00 -4.32
N GLY A 212 13.00 -2.89 -3.61
CA GLY A 212 13.32 -1.55 -4.11
C GLY A 212 12.30 -0.47 -3.75
N TYR A 213 12.37 0.64 -4.46
CA TYR A 213 11.49 1.78 -4.31
C TYR A 213 10.42 1.75 -5.40
N ILE A 214 9.17 1.96 -5.00
CA ILE A 214 8.02 2.07 -5.89
C ILE A 214 7.28 3.37 -5.61
N VAL A 215 6.51 3.86 -6.58
CA VAL A 215 5.47 4.84 -6.27
C VAL A 215 4.43 4.16 -5.35
N TYR A 216 3.92 4.85 -4.34
CA TYR A 216 2.94 4.24 -3.44
C TYR A 216 1.61 3.99 -4.16
N ASP A 217 1.00 5.07 -4.67
CA ASP A 217 -0.27 4.96 -5.37
C ASP A 217 -0.08 4.25 -6.73
N ARG A 218 -0.92 3.23 -6.99
CA ARG A 218 -0.79 2.38 -8.20
C ARG A 218 -1.33 3.07 -9.44
N PHE A 219 -2.45 3.78 -9.34
CA PHE A 219 -3.02 4.53 -10.46
C PHE A 219 -2.12 5.72 -10.85
N MET A 220 -1.62 6.48 -9.88
CA MET A 220 -0.66 7.55 -10.12
C MET A 220 0.63 7.02 -10.78
N SER A 221 1.11 5.84 -10.40
CA SER A 221 2.27 5.22 -11.05
C SER A 221 2.01 4.89 -12.51
N ILE A 222 0.83 4.35 -12.82
CA ILE A 222 0.43 4.07 -14.21
C ILE A 222 0.30 5.38 -14.98
N TRP A 223 -0.36 6.39 -14.42
CA TRP A 223 -0.46 7.73 -15.01
C TRP A 223 0.92 8.32 -15.30
N LEU A 224 1.84 8.27 -14.32
CA LEU A 224 3.19 8.80 -14.46
C LEU A 224 4.04 8.11 -15.51
N SER A 225 3.84 6.80 -15.68
CA SER A 225 4.56 6.03 -16.70
C SER A 225 4.20 6.46 -18.12
N ARG A 226 3.03 7.09 -18.30
CA ARG A 226 2.47 7.53 -19.59
C ARG A 226 2.83 8.97 -19.97
N ILE A 227 3.38 9.77 -19.04
CA ILE A 227 3.76 11.19 -19.22
C ILE A 227 5.26 11.47 -19.00
#